data_AF-A0A3A0A8P2-F1
#
_entry.id   AF-A0A3A0A8P2-F1
#
_cell.length_a   1.000
_cell.length_b   1.000
_cell.length_c   1.000
_cell.angle_alpha   90.00
_cell.angle_beta   90.00
_cell.angle_gamma   90.00
#
_symmetry.space_group_name_H-M   'P 1'
#
loop_
_entity.id
_entity.type
_entity.pdbx_description
1 polymer ?
#
loop_
_entity_poly.entity_id
_entity_poly.type
_entity_poly.pdbx_seq_one_letter_code
_entity_poly.pdbx_strand_id
1 'polypeptide(L)'
;MQTLTSLMTTEYLDTELAGVPVRPTVKAFLGGLLLERPLYGPHAYVFGIASELHYQALQTALEAAIEQDALAAFAQALDQASGNGKALTHLVKQYAPDYQVTFTVGQEVPQDQM
;
A
#
# COMPACT_ATOMS: atom_id res chain seq x y z
N MET A 1 -22.81 12.94 -7.67
CA MET A 1 -21.52 13.67 -7.73
C MET A 1 -20.42 12.63 -7.57
N GLN A 2 -19.92 12.10 -8.68
CA GLN A 2 -18.77 11.19 -8.72
C GLN A 2 -17.96 11.65 -9.94
N THR A 3 -16.62 11.79 -9.80
CA THR A 3 -15.58 11.84 -10.87
C THR A 3 -14.48 12.93 -10.76
N LEU A 4 -14.27 13.60 -9.62
CA LEU A 4 -13.08 14.47 -9.47
C LEU A 4 -11.93 13.82 -8.69
N THR A 5 -12.23 12.96 -7.72
CA THR A 5 -11.22 12.31 -6.86
C THR A 5 -10.34 11.31 -7.63
N SER A 6 -10.89 10.64 -8.65
CA SER A 6 -10.19 9.54 -9.32
C SER A 6 -9.16 9.97 -10.37
N LEU A 7 -9.27 11.17 -10.95
CA LEU A 7 -8.30 11.69 -11.93
C LEU A 7 -7.09 12.31 -11.22
N MET A 8 -7.31 13.05 -10.14
CA MET A 8 -6.23 13.68 -9.38
C MET A 8 -5.27 12.66 -8.77
N THR A 9 -5.71 11.46 -8.42
CA THR A 9 -4.89 10.50 -7.66
C THR A 9 -3.86 9.77 -8.52
N THR A 10 -4.20 9.38 -9.76
CA THR A 10 -3.25 8.74 -10.68
C THR A 10 -2.24 9.75 -11.21
N GLU A 11 -2.70 10.93 -11.63
CA GLU A 11 -1.82 12.02 -12.06
C GLU A 11 -0.91 12.52 -10.92
N TYR A 12 -1.43 12.56 -9.68
CA TYR A 12 -0.63 12.85 -8.49
C TYR A 12 0.47 11.82 -8.28
N LEU A 13 0.15 10.52 -8.23
CA LEU A 13 1.17 9.48 -8.08
C LEU A 13 2.18 9.46 -9.22
N ASP A 14 1.77 9.69 -10.47
CA ASP A 14 2.69 9.76 -11.60
C ASP A 14 3.63 10.96 -11.51
N THR A 15 3.15 12.09 -11.00
CA THR A 15 3.96 13.31 -10.78
C THR A 15 4.92 13.12 -9.61
N GLU A 16 4.42 12.70 -8.45
CA GLU A 16 5.22 12.55 -7.22
C GLU A 16 6.24 11.40 -7.31
N LEU A 17 5.91 10.36 -8.06
CA LEU A 17 6.79 9.22 -8.31
C LEU A 17 7.50 9.31 -9.66
N ALA A 18 7.55 10.50 -10.28
CA ALA A 18 8.30 10.72 -11.50
C ALA A 18 9.80 10.51 -11.24
N GLY A 19 10.45 9.65 -12.03
CA GLY A 19 11.87 9.31 -11.86
C GLY A 19 12.18 8.36 -10.71
N VAL A 20 11.17 7.92 -9.95
CA VAL A 20 11.34 6.95 -8.86
C VAL A 20 11.26 5.52 -9.44
N PRO A 21 12.28 4.66 -9.25
CA PRO A 21 12.30 3.31 -9.80
C PRO A 21 11.39 2.37 -8.99
N VAL A 22 10.09 2.45 -9.22
CA VAL A 22 9.05 1.62 -8.58
C VAL A 22 8.30 0.84 -9.65
N ARG A 23 8.02 -0.45 -9.40
CA ARG A 23 7.32 -1.29 -10.37
C ARG A 23 5.89 -0.80 -10.62
N PRO A 24 5.36 -0.92 -11.85
CA PRO A 24 3.99 -0.51 -12.16
C PRO A 24 2.93 -1.12 -11.24
N THR A 25 3.11 -2.38 -10.81
CA THR A 25 2.21 -3.06 -9.86
C THR A 25 2.11 -2.34 -8.53
N VAL A 26 3.22 -1.79 -8.01
CA VAL A 26 3.24 -1.05 -6.75
C VAL A 26 2.56 0.30 -6.91
N LYS A 27 2.80 1.01 -8.02
CA LYS A 27 2.08 2.25 -8.34
C LYS A 27 0.57 2.02 -8.43
N ALA A 28 0.14 0.96 -9.12
CA ALA A 28 -1.27 0.59 -9.22
C ALA A 28 -1.86 0.24 -7.84
N PHE A 29 -1.10 -0.43 -6.98
CA PHE A 29 -1.52 -0.75 -5.62
C PHE A 29 -1.65 0.51 -4.75
N LEU A 30 -0.68 1.42 -4.78
CA LEU A 30 -0.76 2.71 -4.09
C LEU A 30 -1.97 3.54 -4.56
N GLY A 31 -2.22 3.58 -5.87
CA GLY A 31 -3.42 4.23 -6.40
C GLY A 31 -4.71 3.53 -5.96
N GLY A 32 -4.68 2.21 -5.76
CA GLY A 32 -5.77 1.46 -5.15
C GLY A 32 -6.02 1.84 -3.70
N LEU A 33 -4.95 1.95 -2.89
CA LEU A 33 -5.03 2.36 -1.49
C LEU A 33 -5.59 3.78 -1.32
N LEU A 34 -5.07 4.75 -2.07
CA LEU A 34 -5.53 6.14 -1.99
C LEU A 34 -7.00 6.32 -2.41
N LEU A 35 -7.48 5.44 -3.29
CA LEU A 35 -8.86 5.46 -3.75
C LEU A 35 -9.77 4.52 -2.95
N GLU A 36 -9.27 3.95 -1.85
CA GLU A 36 -9.98 2.99 -0.99
C GLU A 36 -10.63 1.86 -1.80
N ARG A 37 -9.96 1.44 -2.87
CA ARG A 37 -10.51 0.46 -3.79
C ARG A 37 -10.44 -0.95 -3.19
N PRO A 38 -11.42 -1.80 -3.52
CA PRO A 38 -11.39 -3.20 -3.12
C PRO A 38 -10.07 -3.85 -3.50
N LEU A 39 -9.53 -4.62 -2.56
CA LEU A 39 -8.25 -5.28 -2.74
C LEU A 39 -8.37 -6.42 -3.75
N TYR A 40 -7.55 -6.38 -4.80
CA TYR A 40 -7.47 -7.47 -5.77
C TYR A 40 -6.63 -8.63 -5.18
N GLY A 41 -7.13 -9.87 -5.24
CA GLY A 41 -6.52 -11.04 -4.57
C GLY A 41 -5.01 -11.21 -4.76
N PRO A 42 -4.45 -11.07 -5.99
CA PRO A 42 -3.01 -11.08 -6.22
C PRO A 42 -2.23 -10.00 -5.45
N HIS A 43 -2.80 -8.81 -5.23
CA HIS A 43 -2.17 -7.78 -4.41
C HIS A 43 -2.17 -8.16 -2.93
N ALA A 44 -3.24 -8.79 -2.44
CA ALA A 44 -3.31 -9.27 -1.06
C ALA A 44 -2.14 -10.20 -0.73
N TYR A 45 -1.84 -11.12 -1.65
CA TYR A 45 -0.73 -12.06 -1.52
C TYR A 45 0.64 -11.37 -1.53
N VAL A 46 0.87 -10.46 -2.49
CA VAL A 46 2.17 -9.77 -2.65
C VAL A 46 2.47 -8.82 -1.50
N PHE A 47 1.44 -8.14 -0.98
CA PHE A 47 1.58 -7.16 0.10
C PHE A 47 1.20 -7.72 1.47
N GLY A 48 1.01 -9.04 1.60
CA GLY A 48 0.74 -9.71 2.87
C GLY A 48 -0.50 -9.24 3.61
N ILE A 49 -1.53 -8.80 2.87
CA ILE A 49 -2.78 -8.28 3.43
C ILE A 49 -3.71 -9.47 3.68
N ALA A 50 -3.81 -9.87 4.95
CA ALA A 50 -4.63 -11.00 5.37
C ALA A 50 -5.97 -10.58 6.02
N SER A 51 -6.13 -9.29 6.31
CA SER A 51 -7.35 -8.75 6.92
C SER A 51 -7.52 -7.26 6.60
N GLU A 52 -8.71 -6.73 6.89
CA GLU A 52 -9.00 -5.30 6.79
C GLU A 52 -8.01 -4.44 7.61
N LEU A 53 -7.59 -4.93 8.79
CA LEU A 53 -6.62 -4.21 9.63
C LEU A 53 -5.26 -4.06 8.95
N HIS A 54 -4.81 -5.04 8.16
CA HIS A 54 -3.58 -4.92 7.37
C HIS A 54 -3.72 -3.86 6.26
N TYR A 55 -4.90 -3.81 5.64
CA TYR A 55 -5.21 -2.81 4.61
C TYR A 55 -5.22 -1.40 5.20
N GLN A 56 -5.95 -1.19 6.30
CA GLN A 56 -6.02 0.09 7.03
C GLN A 56 -4.65 0.55 7.54
N ALA A 57 -3.82 -0.38 8.00
CA ALA A 57 -2.47 -0.05 8.44
C ALA A 57 -1.59 0.46 7.28
N LEU A 58 -1.68 -0.15 6.10
CA LEU A 58 -0.98 0.32 4.89
C LEU A 58 -1.54 1.65 4.38
N GLN A 59 -2.85 1.84 4.44
CA GLN A 59 -3.50 3.10 4.09
C GLN A 59 -3.03 4.23 5.02
N THR A 60 -3.08 4.02 6.34
CA THR A 60 -2.62 5.00 7.33
C THR A 60 -1.12 5.30 7.13
N ALA A 61 -0.32 4.28 6.85
CA ALA A 61 1.10 4.46 6.58
C ALA A 61 1.37 5.29 5.32
N LEU A 62 0.56 5.11 4.27
CA LEU A 62 0.64 5.89 3.03
C LEU A 62 0.22 7.34 3.25
N GLU A 63 -0.89 7.58 3.96
CA GLU A 63 -1.36 8.92 4.30
C GLU A 63 -0.30 9.67 5.13
N ALA A 64 0.25 9.03 6.16
CA ALA A 64 1.34 9.60 6.95
C ALA A 64 2.59 9.89 6.12
N ALA A 65 2.92 9.04 5.13
CA ALA A 65 4.05 9.30 4.23
C ALA A 65 3.81 10.50 3.31
N ILE A 66 2.57 10.72 2.86
CA ILE A 66 2.19 11.91 2.07
C ILE A 66 2.29 13.17 2.93
N GLU A 67 1.74 13.14 4.15
CA GLU A 67 1.80 14.27 5.09
C GLU A 67 3.24 14.67 5.46
N GLN A 68 4.16 13.70 5.44
CA GLN A 68 5.59 13.89 5.75
C GLN A 68 6.46 14.19 4.53
N ASP A 69 5.87 14.38 3.33
CA ASP A 69 6.63 14.57 2.08
C ASP A 69 7.63 13.41 1.80
N ALA A 70 7.25 12.21 2.21
CA ALA A 70 8.05 10.98 2.17
C ALA A 70 7.49 9.93 1.19
N LEU A 71 6.53 10.31 0.34
CA LEU A 71 5.83 9.39 -0.58
C LEU A 71 6.79 8.62 -1.49
N ALA A 72 7.80 9.26 -2.07
CA ALA A 72 8.78 8.60 -2.92
C ALA A 72 9.59 7.53 -2.17
N ALA A 73 10.02 7.84 -0.95
CA ALA A 73 10.75 6.89 -0.09
C ALA A 73 9.86 5.73 0.35
N PHE A 74 8.61 6.02 0.74
CA PHE A 74 7.62 5.02 1.07
C PHE A 74 7.34 4.08 -0.10
N ALA A 75 7.14 4.61 -1.32
CA ALA A 75 6.88 3.82 -2.51
C ALA A 75 8.06 2.88 -2.87
N GLN A 76 9.30 3.35 -2.74
CA GLN A 76 10.48 2.51 -2.93
C GLN A 76 10.59 1.42 -1.86
N ALA A 77 10.37 1.78 -0.58
CA ALA A 77 10.42 0.81 0.51
C ALA A 77 9.33 -0.25 0.36
N LEU A 78 8.13 0.13 -0.07
CA LEU A 78 7.02 -0.78 -0.35
C LEU A 78 7.34 -1.72 -1.52
N ASP A 79 7.97 -1.19 -2.58
CA ASP A 79 8.42 -2.01 -3.70
C ASP A 79 9.45 -3.06 -3.27
N GLN A 80 10.44 -2.66 -2.47
CA GLN A 80 11.46 -3.57 -1.94
C GLN A 80 10.88 -4.58 -0.93
N ALA A 81 9.86 -4.18 -0.18
CA ALA A 81 9.20 -5.01 0.82
C ALA A 81 8.16 -5.98 0.22
N SER A 82 7.79 -5.81 -1.05
CA SER A 82 6.82 -6.67 -1.72
C SER A 82 7.29 -8.14 -1.71
N GLY A 83 6.44 -9.05 -1.23
CA GLY A 83 6.82 -10.44 -1.03
C GLY A 83 7.74 -10.68 0.17
N ASN A 84 7.89 -9.71 1.07
CA ASN A 84 8.62 -9.82 2.34
C ASN A 84 7.81 -9.25 3.52
N GLY A 85 7.08 -10.13 4.21
CA GLY A 85 6.20 -9.74 5.33
C GLY A 85 6.92 -9.04 6.49
N LYS A 86 8.19 -9.39 6.79
CA LYS A 86 8.97 -8.70 7.83
C LYS A 86 9.29 -7.26 7.43
N ALA A 87 9.68 -7.05 6.17
CA ALA A 87 9.95 -5.71 5.66
C ALA A 87 8.67 -4.86 5.61
N LEU A 88 7.53 -5.44 5.22
CA LEU A 88 6.22 -4.77 5.23
C LEU A 88 5.80 -4.38 6.65
N THR A 89 5.99 -5.28 7.62
CA THR A 89 5.71 -4.99 9.04
C THR A 89 6.57 -3.83 9.55
N HIS A 90 7.87 -3.83 9.22
CA HIS A 90 8.76 -2.74 9.60
C HIS A 90 8.37 -1.41 8.95
N LEU A 91 8.00 -1.44 7.67
CA LEU A 91 7.54 -0.26 6.93
C LEU A 91 6.29 0.34 7.57
N VAL A 92 5.27 -0.48 7.85
CA VAL A 92 4.04 -0.01 8.49
C VAL A 92 4.34 0.53 9.89
N LYS A 93 5.19 -0.14 10.67
CA LYS A 93 5.57 0.35 12.01
C LYS A 93 6.26 1.72 11.98
N GLN A 94 6.95 2.06 10.90
CA GLN A 94 7.62 3.36 10.75
C GLN A 94 6.61 4.52 10.58
N TYR A 95 5.53 4.30 9.84
CA TYR A 95 4.58 5.36 9.47
C TYR A 95 3.24 5.29 10.22
N ALA A 96 2.85 4.09 10.69
CA ALA A 96 1.61 3.81 11.42
C ALA A 96 1.92 2.93 12.66
N PRO A 97 2.70 3.44 13.64
CA PRO A 97 3.17 2.65 14.79
C PRO A 97 2.06 2.17 15.73
N ASP A 98 0.89 2.80 15.70
CA ASP A 98 -0.27 2.43 16.53
C ASP A 98 -0.94 1.12 16.07
N TYR A 99 -0.70 0.69 14.84
CA TYR A 99 -1.25 -0.57 14.33
C TYR A 99 -0.42 -1.77 14.79
N GLN A 100 -1.07 -2.68 15.52
CA GLN A 100 -0.49 -3.95 15.96
C GLN A 100 -0.73 -5.05 14.91
N VAL A 101 -0.14 -4.88 13.73
CA VAL A 101 -0.23 -5.87 12.63
C VAL A 101 1.13 -6.49 12.33
N THR A 102 1.12 -7.74 11.86
CA THR A 102 2.31 -8.44 11.37
C THR A 102 1.98 -9.04 10.02
N PHE A 103 2.65 -8.54 8.98
CA PHE A 103 2.44 -8.97 7.61
C PHE A 103 3.13 -10.32 7.37
N THR A 104 2.40 -11.23 6.75
CA THR A 104 2.92 -12.51 6.27
C THR A 104 2.64 -12.65 4.79
N VAL A 105 3.65 -13.01 4.03
CA VAL A 105 3.61 -13.21 2.57
C VAL A 105 3.73 -14.70 2.27
N GLY A 106 3.07 -15.18 1.23
CA GLY A 106 3.10 -16.61 0.90
C GLY A 106 2.08 -17.47 1.64
N GLN A 107 1.10 -16.88 2.31
CA GLN A 107 -0.06 -17.60 2.83
C GLN A 107 -1.24 -17.30 1.89
N GLU A 108 -1.81 -18.32 1.27
CA GLU A 108 -3.08 -18.20 0.56
C GLU A 108 -4.11 -17.61 1.53
N VAL A 109 -4.72 -16.47 1.19
CA VAL A 109 -5.85 -15.94 1.97
C VAL A 109 -6.97 -16.99 1.82
N PRO A 110 -7.43 -17.63 2.91
CA PRO A 110 -8.54 -18.57 2.82
C PRO A 110 -9.74 -17.83 2.23
N GLN A 111 -10.29 -18.33 1.12
CA GLN A 111 -11.42 -17.71 0.40
C GLN A 111 -12.74 -17.65 1.20
N ASP A 112 -12.73 -18.10 2.46
CA ASP A 112 -13.90 -18.29 3.32
C ASP A 112 -14.22 -17.09 4.23
N GLN A 113 -13.48 -15.96 4.11
CA GLN A 113 -13.69 -14.77 4.94
C GLN A 113 -13.88 -13.47 4.12
N MET A 114 -14.46 -13.56 2.91
CA MET A 114 -14.95 -12.41 2.15
C MET A 114 -16.47 -12.38 2.11
#